data_AF-A0A9J6P0L3-F1
#
_entry.id   AF-A0A9J6P0L3-F1
#
_cell.length_a   1.000
_cell.length_b   1.000
_cell.length_c   1.000
_cell.angle_alpha   90.00
_cell.angle_beta   90.00
_cell.angle_gamma   90.00
#
_symmetry.space_group_name_H-M   'P 1'
#
loop_
_entity.id
_entity.type
_entity.pdbx_description
1 polymer ?
#
loop_
_entity_poly.entity_id
_entity_poly.type
_entity_poly.pdbx_seq_one_letter_code
_entity_poly.pdbx_strand_id
1 'polypeptide(L)'
;MEIQSQDEFNELIKKVPFSEDDYWIYFGHGEGWGNKCSSCYYTLKVDRKPNKECINCWKFEIWEENLTNIEETLLFLLEESDKDHTLSGKMMKDKSLIFEEVGSRLGSGISHSFPEEAKPDSYLRGEIDSDRVILIYSQSIEERDMRMEKLLKGLKERGLYKKESFPYRRGCIEPHEKLIGPWEKWFSMEKDYIE
;
A
#
# COMPACT_ATOMS: atom_id res chain seq x y z
N MET A 1 -13.23 14.12 12.22
CA MET A 1 -14.18 13.00 12.29
C MET A 1 -15.41 13.41 13.08
N GLU A 2 -16.63 13.08 12.63
CA GLU A 2 -17.87 13.34 13.38
C GLU A 2 -17.92 12.47 14.65
N ILE A 3 -18.71 12.86 15.65
CA ILE A 3 -18.77 12.14 16.95
C ILE A 3 -19.20 10.67 16.74
N GLN A 4 -20.18 10.42 15.87
CA GLN A 4 -20.66 9.07 15.58
C GLN A 4 -19.57 8.21 14.91
N SER A 5 -18.82 8.77 13.97
CA SER A 5 -17.71 8.04 13.33
C SER A 5 -16.52 7.81 14.27
N GLN A 6 -16.34 8.67 15.28
CA GLN A 6 -15.33 8.45 16.32
C GLN A 6 -15.67 7.28 17.24
N ASP A 7 -16.93 7.12 17.63
CA ASP A 7 -17.38 5.99 18.44
C ASP A 7 -17.27 4.66 17.67
N GLU A 8 -17.68 4.65 16.40
CA GLU A 8 -17.54 3.49 15.51
C GLU A 8 -16.06 3.09 15.33
N PHE A 9 -15.19 4.09 15.10
CA PHE A 9 -13.75 3.87 15.03
C PHE A 9 -13.20 3.24 16.31
N ASN A 10 -13.57 3.78 17.47
CA ASN A 10 -13.11 3.30 18.78
C ASN A 10 -13.55 1.85 19.06
N GLU A 11 -14.71 1.42 18.56
CA GLU A 11 -15.16 0.03 18.68
C GLU A 11 -14.43 -0.90 17.72
N LEU A 12 -14.10 -0.45 16.50
CA LEU A 12 -13.38 -1.27 15.52
C LEU A 12 -11.94 -1.53 15.93
N ILE A 13 -11.21 -0.53 16.44
CA ILE A 13 -9.81 -0.72 16.89
C ILE A 13 -9.68 -1.66 18.10
N LYS A 14 -10.79 -2.01 18.78
CA LYS A 14 -10.82 -3.05 19.83
C LYS A 14 -10.88 -4.46 19.25
N LYS A 15 -11.36 -4.62 18.01
CA LYS A 15 -11.58 -5.91 17.33
C LYS A 15 -10.51 -6.20 16.29
N VAL A 16 -10.11 -5.16 15.57
CA VAL A 16 -9.12 -5.21 14.51
C VAL A 16 -7.75 -4.82 15.08
N PRO A 17 -6.67 -5.60 14.82
CA PRO A 17 -5.33 -5.20 15.20
C PRO A 17 -5.02 -3.82 14.65
N PHE A 18 -4.60 -2.93 15.54
CA PHE A 18 -4.32 -1.53 15.22
C PHE A 18 -3.10 -1.09 16.03
N SER A 19 -2.12 -0.51 15.36
CA SER A 19 -0.90 0.00 16.02
C SER A 19 -0.28 1.12 15.19
N GLU A 20 0.63 1.88 15.78
CA GLU A 20 1.33 2.95 15.08
C GLU A 20 2.80 3.01 15.48
N ASP A 21 3.64 3.48 14.56
CA ASP A 21 5.00 3.94 14.84
C ASP A 21 5.13 5.44 14.50
N ASP A 22 6.37 5.91 14.37
CA ASP A 22 6.66 7.32 14.05
C ASP A 22 6.17 7.73 12.65
N TYR A 23 5.96 6.79 11.74
CA TYR A 23 5.69 7.04 10.32
C TYR A 23 4.40 6.40 9.80
N TRP A 24 3.96 5.29 10.40
CA TRP A 24 2.91 4.41 9.89
C TRP A 24 1.86 4.11 10.94
N ILE A 25 0.61 4.05 10.49
CA ILE A 25 -0.51 3.40 11.17
C ILE A 25 -0.73 2.04 10.50
N TYR A 26 -0.73 0.98 11.28
CA TYR A 26 -0.94 -0.39 10.84
C TYR A 26 -2.32 -0.86 11.26
N PHE A 27 -3.02 -1.57 10.36
CA PHE A 27 -4.34 -2.13 10.65
C PHE A 27 -4.57 -3.48 9.97
N GLY A 28 -5.50 -4.26 10.53
CA GLY A 28 -6.01 -5.51 9.96
C GLY A 28 -5.31 -6.78 10.47
N HIS A 29 -5.81 -7.92 10.00
CA HIS A 29 -5.49 -9.25 10.56
C HIS A 29 -4.48 -10.06 9.73
N GLY A 30 -4.07 -9.55 8.57
CA GLY A 30 -3.18 -10.25 7.66
C GLY A 30 -1.88 -10.73 8.32
N GLU A 31 -1.59 -12.02 8.13
CA GLU A 31 -0.50 -12.75 8.79
C GLU A 31 0.86 -12.06 8.66
N GLY A 32 1.37 -11.53 9.79
CA GLY A 32 2.79 -11.25 10.00
C GLY A 32 3.44 -10.27 9.02
N TRP A 33 2.68 -9.43 8.31
CA TRP A 33 3.24 -8.52 7.30
C TRP A 33 4.30 -7.56 7.87
N GLY A 34 4.21 -7.17 9.14
CA GLY A 34 5.27 -6.42 9.82
C GLY A 34 6.61 -7.17 9.84
N ASN A 35 6.58 -8.47 10.15
CA ASN A 35 7.76 -9.34 10.12
C ASN A 35 8.23 -9.60 8.68
N LYS A 36 7.31 -9.87 7.73
CA LYS A 36 7.65 -10.09 6.31
C LYS A 36 8.30 -8.86 5.67
N CYS A 37 7.79 -7.65 5.94
CA CYS A 37 8.36 -6.41 5.43
C CYS A 37 9.75 -6.15 6.03
N SER A 38 9.93 -6.39 7.34
CA SER A 38 11.22 -6.22 8.01
C SER A 38 12.26 -7.21 7.49
N SER A 39 11.91 -8.48 7.33
CA SER A 39 12.77 -9.50 6.73
C SER A 39 13.10 -9.17 5.28
N CYS A 40 12.11 -8.76 4.49
CA CYS A 40 12.32 -8.29 3.13
C CYS A 40 13.33 -7.13 3.07
N TYR A 41 13.10 -6.10 3.88
CA TYR A 41 13.98 -4.94 3.95
C TYR A 41 15.41 -5.31 4.36
N TYR A 42 15.55 -6.11 5.41
CA TYR A 42 16.85 -6.57 5.90
C TYR A 42 17.62 -7.32 4.81
N THR A 43 17.02 -8.33 4.17
CA THR A 43 17.71 -9.12 3.15
C THR A 43 18.06 -8.29 1.90
N LEU A 44 17.16 -7.38 1.47
CA LEU A 44 17.45 -6.52 0.32
C LEU A 44 18.56 -5.50 0.62
N LYS A 45 18.56 -4.91 1.82
CA LYS A 45 19.54 -3.88 2.18
C LYS A 45 20.89 -4.45 2.58
N VAL A 46 20.90 -5.47 3.42
CA VAL A 46 22.09 -6.05 4.05
C VAL A 46 22.70 -7.11 3.14
N ASP A 47 21.91 -8.12 2.78
CA ASP A 47 22.42 -9.27 2.01
C ASP A 47 22.47 -9.00 0.50
N ARG A 48 21.78 -7.93 0.05
CA ARG A 48 21.67 -7.54 -1.36
C ARG A 48 21.21 -8.70 -2.24
N LYS A 49 20.26 -9.49 -1.74
CA LYS A 49 19.68 -10.63 -2.44
C LYS A 49 18.16 -10.56 -2.42
N PRO A 50 17.49 -11.01 -3.50
CA PRO A 50 16.05 -11.20 -3.48
C PRO A 50 15.66 -12.33 -2.51
N ASN A 51 14.50 -12.23 -1.88
CA ASN A 51 13.91 -13.31 -1.07
C ASN A 51 12.43 -13.51 -1.40
N LYS A 52 11.89 -14.67 -1.00
CA LYS A 52 10.51 -15.07 -1.33
C LYS A 52 9.48 -14.11 -0.71
N GLU A 53 9.79 -13.49 0.43
CA GLU A 53 8.94 -12.52 1.12
C GLU A 53 8.78 -11.22 0.32
N CYS A 54 9.87 -10.71 -0.27
CA CYS A 54 9.83 -9.52 -1.13
C CYS A 54 9.12 -9.80 -2.45
N ILE A 55 9.37 -10.96 -3.04
CA ILE A 55 8.84 -11.31 -4.37
C ILE A 55 7.32 -11.48 -4.30
N ASN A 56 6.81 -12.11 -3.23
CA ASN A 56 5.37 -12.34 -3.04
C ASN A 56 4.64 -11.18 -2.36
N CYS A 57 5.31 -10.06 -2.09
CA CYS A 57 4.68 -8.91 -1.48
C CYS A 57 3.93 -8.11 -2.55
N TRP A 58 2.66 -8.44 -2.78
CA TRP A 58 1.78 -7.65 -3.62
C TRP A 58 1.08 -6.60 -2.79
N LYS A 59 0.89 -5.41 -3.38
CA LYS A 59 0.11 -4.37 -2.73
C LYS A 59 -0.53 -3.45 -3.75
N PHE A 60 -1.70 -2.95 -3.41
CA PHE A 60 -2.28 -1.79 -4.06
C PHE A 60 -2.28 -0.59 -3.13
N GLU A 61 -2.36 0.58 -3.74
CA GLU A 61 -2.13 1.86 -3.11
C GLU A 61 -3.39 2.71 -3.21
N ILE A 62 -3.72 3.37 -2.11
CA ILE A 62 -4.81 4.34 -2.05
C ILE A 62 -4.17 5.68 -1.68
N TRP A 63 -4.12 6.59 -2.64
CA TRP A 63 -3.51 7.90 -2.48
C TRP A 63 -4.52 8.89 -1.91
N GLU A 64 -4.11 9.70 -0.93
CA GLU A 64 -5.00 10.66 -0.26
C GLU A 64 -5.62 11.65 -1.25
N GLU A 65 -4.90 12.09 -2.28
CA GLU A 65 -5.46 12.98 -3.31
C GLU A 65 -6.63 12.34 -4.09
N ASN A 66 -6.64 11.02 -4.25
CA ASN A 66 -7.74 10.30 -4.87
C ASN A 66 -8.94 10.10 -3.94
N LEU A 67 -8.80 10.42 -2.65
CA LEU A 67 -9.87 10.33 -1.65
C LEU A 67 -10.67 11.62 -1.53
N THR A 68 -11.92 11.50 -1.12
CA THR A 68 -12.76 12.63 -0.70
C THR A 68 -12.72 12.84 0.81
N ASN A 69 -12.57 11.76 1.58
CA ASN A 69 -12.42 11.78 3.04
C ASN A 69 -11.52 10.64 3.52
N ILE A 70 -10.36 10.97 4.10
CA ILE A 70 -9.38 9.98 4.58
C ILE A 70 -9.81 9.26 5.87
N GLU A 71 -10.49 9.95 6.77
CA GLU A 71 -10.93 9.37 8.05
C GLU A 71 -12.01 8.31 7.81
N GLU A 72 -13.01 8.63 6.99
CA GLU A 72 -14.06 7.67 6.59
C GLU A 72 -13.51 6.52 5.76
N THR A 73 -12.45 6.76 4.98
CA THR A 73 -11.75 5.70 4.25
C THR A 73 -11.08 4.73 5.21
N LEU A 74 -10.37 5.23 6.24
CA LEU A 74 -9.76 4.37 7.25
C LEU A 74 -10.83 3.58 8.02
N LEU A 75 -11.94 4.22 8.38
CA LEU A 75 -13.07 3.54 9.02
C LEU A 75 -13.61 2.40 8.14
N PHE A 76 -13.86 2.66 6.86
CA PHE A 76 -14.26 1.62 5.91
C PHE A 76 -13.27 0.46 5.82
N LEU A 77 -11.96 0.75 5.78
CA LEU A 77 -10.93 -0.29 5.70
C LEU A 77 -10.86 -1.13 6.99
N LEU A 78 -11.14 -0.54 8.15
CA LEU A 78 -11.27 -1.27 9.41
C LEU A 78 -12.52 -2.17 9.40
N GLU A 79 -13.66 -1.67 8.93
CA GLU A 79 -14.86 -2.50 8.76
C GLU A 79 -14.60 -3.69 7.82
N GLU A 80 -13.89 -3.47 6.71
CA GLU A 80 -13.55 -4.53 5.77
C GLU A 80 -12.52 -5.50 6.35
N SER A 81 -11.62 -5.04 7.23
CA SER A 81 -10.70 -5.92 7.97
C SER A 81 -11.42 -6.79 9.00
N ASP A 82 -12.43 -6.25 9.69
CA ASP A 82 -13.28 -7.00 10.64
C ASP A 82 -14.12 -8.06 9.92
N LYS A 83 -14.52 -7.82 8.66
CA LYS A 83 -15.23 -8.80 7.82
C LYS A 83 -14.29 -9.83 7.20
N ASP A 84 -13.11 -9.40 6.76
CA ASP A 84 -12.08 -10.22 6.14
C ASP A 84 -10.82 -10.24 7.01
N HIS A 85 -10.72 -11.24 7.88
CA HIS A 85 -9.57 -11.45 8.77
C HIS A 85 -8.26 -11.80 8.04
N THR A 86 -8.18 -11.68 6.73
CA THR A 86 -6.93 -11.76 5.97
C THR A 86 -6.48 -10.40 5.44
N LEU A 87 -7.37 -9.40 5.45
CA LEU A 87 -7.08 -8.05 4.99
C LEU A 87 -6.21 -7.32 6.00
N SER A 88 -5.19 -6.64 5.50
CA SER A 88 -4.28 -5.80 6.28
C SER A 88 -3.69 -4.70 5.44
N GLY A 89 -3.33 -3.61 6.10
CA GLY A 89 -2.73 -2.48 5.44
C GLY A 89 -1.92 -1.63 6.41
N LYS A 90 -1.30 -0.61 5.82
CA LYS A 90 -0.70 0.48 6.57
C LYS A 90 -0.91 1.80 5.87
N MET A 91 -1.13 2.85 6.65
CA MET A 91 -1.33 4.22 6.21
C MET A 91 -0.17 5.07 6.71
N MET A 92 0.37 5.93 5.86
CA MET A 92 1.34 6.93 6.31
C MET A 92 0.66 7.94 7.24
N LYS A 93 1.31 8.29 8.35
CA LYS A 93 0.82 9.30 9.29
C LYS A 93 0.88 10.70 8.70
N ASP A 94 1.94 10.99 7.96
CA ASP A 94 2.17 12.28 7.32
C ASP A 94 2.36 12.14 5.82
N LYS A 95 2.24 13.24 5.08
CA LYS A 95 2.60 13.26 3.67
C LYS A 95 4.11 13.02 3.55
N SER A 96 4.50 12.14 2.63
CA SER A 96 5.90 11.81 2.38
C SER A 96 6.72 13.05 1.99
N LEU A 97 7.94 13.17 2.53
CA LEU A 97 8.96 14.09 2.04
C LEU A 97 9.81 13.36 0.99
N ILE A 98 10.15 14.04 -0.12
CA ILE A 98 11.07 13.54 -1.14
C ILE A 98 12.49 13.42 -0.57
N PHE A 99 13.15 12.29 -0.79
CA PHE A 99 14.60 12.18 -0.70
C PHE A 99 15.20 12.55 -2.05
N GLU A 100 15.96 13.64 -2.13
CA GLU A 100 16.78 13.93 -3.30
C GLU A 100 18.10 13.16 -3.19
N GLU A 101 18.33 12.19 -4.09
CA GLU A 101 19.68 11.70 -4.38
C GLU A 101 20.11 12.29 -5.73
N VAL A 102 21.06 13.23 -5.66
CA VAL A 102 21.81 13.90 -6.73
C VAL A 102 21.35 13.57 -8.16
N GLY A 103 20.46 14.41 -8.70
CA GLY A 103 20.17 14.48 -10.14
C GLY A 103 19.10 13.54 -10.68
N SER A 104 18.48 12.71 -9.85
CA SER A 104 17.31 11.89 -10.23
C SER A 104 16.17 12.06 -9.24
N ARG A 105 14.96 12.30 -9.76
CA ARG A 105 13.73 12.47 -8.99
C ARG A 105 13.35 11.14 -8.34
N LEU A 106 13.85 10.88 -7.13
CA LEU A 106 13.39 9.77 -6.29
C LEU A 106 12.03 10.18 -5.72
N GLY A 107 10.95 9.84 -6.42
CA GLY A 107 9.59 10.07 -5.90
C GLY A 107 9.43 9.35 -4.56
N SER A 108 9.18 10.09 -3.47
CA SER A 108 8.67 9.73 -2.13
C SER A 108 9.01 8.37 -1.47
N GLY A 109 9.87 7.53 -2.04
CA GLY A 109 9.86 6.08 -1.80
C GLY A 109 8.57 5.39 -2.30
N ILE A 110 7.56 6.08 -2.82
CA ILE A 110 6.32 5.47 -3.32
C ILE A 110 6.45 5.32 -4.84
N SER A 111 7.19 4.28 -5.23
CA SER A 111 7.64 3.99 -6.61
C SER A 111 6.52 3.59 -7.58
N HIS A 112 6.50 4.25 -8.76
CA HIS A 112 6.12 3.78 -10.11
C HIS A 112 5.01 2.71 -10.20
N SER A 113 3.84 3.04 -9.68
CA SER A 113 2.63 2.20 -9.68
C SER A 113 1.98 2.10 -11.07
N PHE A 114 1.27 1.01 -11.36
CA PHE A 114 0.38 0.89 -12.54
C PHE A 114 -1.07 0.70 -12.08
N PRO A 115 -2.06 1.16 -12.85
CA PRO A 115 -1.94 1.88 -14.13
C PRO A 115 -1.87 3.41 -13.95
N GLU A 116 -1.52 4.17 -15.00
CA GLU A 116 -1.32 5.63 -14.90
C GLU A 116 -2.60 6.39 -14.55
N GLU A 117 -3.74 5.97 -15.09
CA GLU A 117 -5.06 6.53 -14.81
C GLU A 117 -5.51 6.37 -13.35
N ALA A 118 -4.86 5.46 -12.61
CA ALA A 118 -5.11 5.26 -11.19
C ALA A 118 -4.29 6.21 -10.30
N LYS A 119 -3.26 6.87 -10.86
CA LYS A 119 -2.42 7.81 -10.12
C LYS A 119 -3.17 9.11 -9.87
N PRO A 120 -2.79 9.89 -8.84
CA PRO A 120 -3.36 11.21 -8.65
C PRO A 120 -3.03 12.15 -9.82
N ASP A 121 -3.90 13.12 -10.08
CA ASP A 121 -3.75 13.98 -11.25
C ASP A 121 -2.52 14.89 -11.16
N SER A 122 -2.17 15.33 -9.95
CA SER A 122 -0.93 16.04 -9.68
C SER A 122 0.30 15.19 -10.02
N TYR A 123 0.27 13.86 -9.83
CA TYR A 123 1.38 12.98 -10.20
C TYR A 123 1.62 13.05 -11.70
N LEU A 124 0.53 12.95 -12.48
CA LEU A 124 0.57 12.95 -13.94
C LEU A 124 1.04 14.30 -14.49
N ARG A 125 0.83 15.39 -13.74
CA ARG A 125 1.39 16.72 -14.04
C ARG A 125 2.82 16.92 -13.52
N GLY A 126 3.36 15.94 -12.79
CA GLY A 126 4.67 16.03 -12.17
C GLY A 126 4.73 17.00 -10.99
N GLU A 127 3.63 17.17 -10.27
CA GLU A 127 3.42 18.13 -9.17
C GLU A 127 3.36 17.47 -7.78
N ILE A 128 3.42 16.14 -7.68
CA ILE A 128 3.47 15.48 -6.35
C ILE A 128 4.86 15.62 -5.75
N ASP A 129 4.98 16.64 -4.92
CA ASP A 129 6.14 16.83 -4.06
C ASP A 129 5.93 16.20 -2.67
N SER A 130 4.67 15.97 -2.27
CA SER A 130 4.30 15.30 -1.02
C SER A 130 2.87 14.76 -1.09
N ASP A 131 2.67 13.46 -0.81
CA ASP A 131 1.34 12.90 -0.58
C ASP A 131 1.38 11.76 0.45
N ARG A 132 0.20 11.41 0.97
CA ARG A 132 -0.01 10.30 1.90
C ARG A 132 -0.58 9.11 1.14
N VAL A 133 -0.08 7.91 1.46
CA VAL A 133 -0.54 6.66 0.84
C VAL A 133 -0.99 5.65 1.89
N ILE A 134 -2.03 4.90 1.54
CA ILE A 134 -2.44 3.67 2.22
C ILE A 134 -2.02 2.49 1.34
N LEU A 135 -1.33 1.51 1.93
CA LEU A 135 -0.93 0.28 1.26
C LEU A 135 -1.78 -0.87 1.79
N ILE A 136 -2.44 -1.60 0.90
CA ILE A 136 -3.15 -2.84 1.22
C ILE A 136 -2.34 -4.02 0.72
N TYR A 137 -2.00 -4.94 1.61
CA TYR A 137 -1.15 -6.09 1.29
C TYR A 137 -1.94 -7.27 0.73
N SER A 138 -1.30 -8.03 -0.15
CA SER A 138 -1.79 -9.28 -0.73
C SER A 138 -0.63 -10.28 -0.92
N GLN A 139 -0.92 -11.57 -0.75
CA GLN A 139 0.02 -12.68 -0.92
C GLN A 139 0.09 -13.17 -2.37
N SER A 140 -0.94 -12.92 -3.18
CA SER A 140 -0.95 -13.25 -4.61
C SER A 140 -1.57 -12.16 -5.49
N ILE A 141 -1.41 -12.32 -6.81
CA ILE A 141 -2.03 -11.46 -7.84
C ILE A 141 -3.55 -11.59 -7.78
N GLU A 142 -4.06 -12.82 -7.68
CA GLU A 142 -5.48 -13.12 -7.61
C GLU A 142 -6.12 -12.51 -6.36
N GLU A 143 -5.44 -12.60 -5.21
CA GLU A 143 -5.89 -11.98 -3.96
C GLU A 143 -5.88 -10.45 -4.05
N ARG A 144 -4.84 -9.86 -4.67
CA ARG A 144 -4.77 -8.42 -4.94
C ARG A 144 -5.94 -7.97 -5.80
N ASP A 145 -6.19 -8.62 -6.95
CA ASP A 145 -7.21 -8.19 -7.90
C ASP A 145 -8.62 -8.32 -7.30
N MET A 146 -8.89 -9.43 -6.60
CA MET A 146 -10.13 -9.60 -5.84
C MET A 146 -10.33 -8.49 -4.80
N ARG A 147 -9.30 -8.18 -3.99
CA ARG A 147 -9.39 -7.11 -2.99
C ARG A 147 -9.56 -5.73 -3.63
N MET A 148 -8.83 -5.45 -4.71
CA MET A 148 -8.94 -4.20 -5.45
C MET A 148 -10.36 -3.99 -5.95
N GLU A 149 -10.97 -4.99 -6.61
CA GLU A 149 -12.34 -4.90 -7.09
C GLU A 149 -13.33 -4.64 -5.95
N LYS A 150 -13.24 -5.45 -4.88
CA LYS A 150 -14.12 -5.34 -3.71
C LYS A 150 -14.02 -3.99 -3.03
N LEU A 151 -12.80 -3.55 -2.69
CA LEU A 151 -12.59 -2.30 -1.96
C LEU A 151 -12.88 -1.08 -2.84
N LEU A 152 -12.56 -1.12 -4.14
CA LEU A 152 -12.86 -0.03 -5.06
C LEU A 152 -14.35 0.19 -5.15
N LYS A 153 -15.11 -0.90 -5.33
CA LYS A 153 -16.58 -0.85 -5.38
C LYS A 153 -17.14 -0.24 -4.09
N GLY A 154 -16.71 -0.74 -2.92
CA GLY A 154 -17.18 -0.23 -1.63
C GLY A 154 -16.85 1.25 -1.40
N LEU A 155 -15.64 1.67 -1.76
CA LEU A 155 -15.24 3.08 -1.66
C LEU A 155 -16.01 3.98 -2.64
N LYS A 156 -16.25 3.53 -3.87
CA LYS A 156 -17.05 4.28 -4.85
C LYS A 156 -18.52 4.38 -4.44
N GLU A 157 -19.11 3.31 -3.92
CA GLU A 157 -20.49 3.32 -3.40
C GLU A 157 -20.69 4.32 -2.25
N ARG A 158 -19.63 4.56 -1.45
CA ARG A 158 -19.60 5.58 -0.39
C ARG A 158 -19.19 6.98 -0.88
N GLY A 159 -18.84 7.14 -2.16
CA GLY A 159 -18.32 8.41 -2.69
C GLY A 159 -16.95 8.80 -2.13
N LEU A 160 -16.18 7.82 -1.63
CA LEU A 160 -14.88 8.03 -0.98
C LEU A 160 -13.69 8.05 -1.93
N TYR A 161 -13.86 7.59 -3.18
CA TYR A 161 -12.77 7.43 -4.15
C TYR A 161 -13.14 7.99 -5.53
N LYS A 162 -12.22 8.75 -6.13
CA LYS A 162 -12.47 9.52 -7.37
C LYS A 162 -12.11 8.78 -8.66
N LYS A 163 -11.24 7.76 -8.59
CA LYS A 163 -10.69 7.07 -9.75
C LYS A 163 -11.42 5.74 -10.01
N GLU A 164 -11.19 5.18 -11.21
CA GLU A 164 -11.79 3.91 -11.66
C GLU A 164 -10.93 2.68 -11.31
N SER A 165 -9.75 2.86 -10.73
CA SER A 165 -8.86 1.79 -10.34
C SER A 165 -7.88 2.24 -9.26
N PHE A 166 -7.24 1.26 -8.60
CA PHE A 166 -6.11 1.53 -7.70
C PHE A 166 -4.78 1.32 -8.44
N PRO A 167 -3.78 2.17 -8.17
CA PRO A 167 -2.41 1.84 -8.48
C PRO A 167 -1.96 0.61 -7.68
N TYR A 168 -1.10 -0.22 -8.26
CA TYR A 168 -0.52 -1.38 -7.58
C TYR A 168 0.95 -1.57 -7.90
N ARG A 169 1.61 -2.37 -7.05
CA ARG A 169 3.03 -2.72 -7.16
C ARG A 169 3.37 -4.06 -6.49
N ARG A 170 4.60 -4.51 -6.76
CA ARG A 170 5.25 -5.65 -6.11
C ARG A 170 6.38 -5.16 -5.18
N GLY A 171 6.74 -5.95 -4.17
CA GLY A 171 7.90 -5.82 -3.29
C GLY A 171 7.96 -4.58 -2.40
N CYS A 172 9.13 -4.20 -1.86
CA CYS A 172 9.26 -3.19 -0.80
C CYS A 172 8.97 -1.75 -1.27
N ILE A 173 8.89 -0.81 -0.32
CA ILE A 173 8.74 0.62 -0.62
C ILE A 173 10.00 1.22 -1.22
N GLU A 174 11.18 0.83 -0.71
CA GLU A 174 12.44 1.31 -1.26
C GLU A 174 12.75 0.67 -2.63
N PRO A 175 13.26 1.45 -3.61
CA PRO A 175 13.54 0.97 -4.95
C PRO A 175 14.77 0.05 -4.94
N HIS A 176 14.52 -1.26 -4.83
CA HIS A 176 15.53 -2.32 -4.98
C HIS A 176 15.43 -3.01 -6.35
N GLU A 177 14.96 -2.30 -7.39
CA GLU A 177 14.74 -2.82 -8.74
C GLU A 177 15.94 -3.58 -9.33
N LYS A 178 17.16 -3.13 -9.01
CA LYS A 178 18.40 -3.80 -9.42
C LYS A 178 18.54 -5.22 -8.86
N LEU A 179 17.85 -5.55 -7.76
CA LEU A 179 17.95 -6.83 -7.04
C LEU A 179 16.77 -7.77 -7.32
N ILE A 180 15.55 -7.24 -7.46
CA ILE A 180 14.30 -8.01 -7.63
C ILE A 180 13.68 -7.90 -9.03
N GLY A 181 14.42 -7.29 -9.96
CA GLY A 181 13.97 -7.03 -11.31
C GLY A 181 13.04 -5.81 -11.40
N PRO A 182 12.80 -5.30 -12.64
CA PRO A 182 11.87 -4.20 -12.85
C PRO A 182 10.45 -4.64 -12.49
N TRP A 183 9.77 -3.86 -11.64
CA TRP A 183 8.40 -4.14 -11.21
C TRP A 183 7.39 -4.12 -12.36
N GLU A 184 7.74 -3.45 -13.46
CA GLU A 184 6.93 -3.21 -14.64
C GLU A 184 6.71 -4.47 -15.50
N LYS A 185 7.45 -5.55 -15.22
CA LYS A 185 7.38 -6.79 -16.00
C LYS A 185 6.91 -7.95 -15.13
N TRP A 186 5.82 -8.57 -15.57
CA TRP A 186 5.28 -9.80 -15.01
C TRP A 186 6.24 -10.95 -15.32
N PHE A 187 7.13 -11.24 -14.39
CA PHE A 187 7.98 -12.41 -14.51
C PHE A 187 7.47 -13.56 -13.65
N SER A 188 7.52 -14.77 -14.21
CA SER A 188 7.27 -16.00 -13.46
C SER A 188 8.35 -16.13 -12.39
N MET A 189 7.92 -16.33 -11.15
CA MET A 189 8.83 -16.51 -10.01
C MET A 189 9.82 -17.65 -10.21
N GLU A 190 9.42 -18.69 -10.97
CA GLU A 190 10.25 -19.84 -11.31
C GLU A 190 11.28 -19.55 -12.41
N LYS A 191 11.05 -18.54 -13.24
CA LYS A 191 11.91 -18.20 -14.39
C LYS A 191 12.99 -17.18 -14.05
N ASP A 192 12.71 -16.27 -13.14
CA ASP A 192 13.65 -15.19 -12.80
C ASP A 192 14.66 -15.60 -11.73
N TYR A 193 14.36 -16.61 -10.92
CA TYR A 193 15.24 -17.02 -9.82
C TYR A 193 15.28 -18.54 -9.67
N ILE A 194 16.32 -19.14 -10.27
CA ILE A 194 16.76 -20.50 -9.98
C ILE A 194 17.45 -20.46 -8.61
N GLU A 195 17.02 -21.34 -7.70
CA GLU A 195 17.54 -21.48 -6.32
C GLU A 195 19.07 -21.62 -6.23
#